data_AF-A0A537SB74-F1
#
_entry.id   AF-A0A537SB74-F1
#
_cell.length_a   1.000
_cell.length_b   1.000
_cell.length_c   1.000
_cell.angle_alpha   90.00
_cell.angle_beta   90.00
_cell.angle_gamma   90.00
#
_symmetry.space_group_name_H-M   'P 1'
#
loop_
_entity.id
_entity.type
_entity.pdbx_description
1 polymer ?
#
loop_
_entity_poly.entity_id
_entity_poly.type
_entity_poly.pdbx_seq_one_letter_code
_entity_poly.pdbx_strand_id
1 'polypeptide(L)' 'MSDLEKFRRETRSWLEANCPPEMRRPMTSEEDTFWGGRNTRFSSEPQRVWFER' A
#
# COMPACT_ATOMS: atom_id res chain seq x y z
N MET A 1 -7.27 -24.56 -9.10
CA MET A 1 -6.76 -23.47 -9.96
C MET A 1 -7.74 -22.30 -10.06
N SER A 2 -9.06 -22.51 -10.19
CA SER A 2 -10.05 -21.40 -10.30
C SER A 2 -10.11 -20.48 -9.08
N ASP A 3 -9.93 -21.01 -7.88
CA ASP A 3 -10.06 -20.24 -6.63
C ASP A 3 -8.95 -19.19 -6.49
N LEU A 4 -7.71 -19.56 -6.85
CA LEU A 4 -6.57 -18.65 -6.89
C LEU A 4 -6.73 -17.56 -7.95
N GLU A 5 -7.30 -17.87 -9.12
CA GLU A 5 -7.55 -16.85 -10.14
C GLU A 5 -8.63 -15.85 -9.69
N LYS A 6 -9.67 -16.35 -9.01
CA LYS A 6 -10.71 -15.52 -8.43
C LYS A 6 -10.12 -14.60 -7.36
N PHE A 7 -9.37 -15.15 -6.42
CA PHE A 7 -8.65 -14.40 -5.39
C PHE A 7 -7.76 -13.31 -6.00
N ARG A 8 -6.91 -13.65 -6.98
CA ARG A 8 -6.01 -12.68 -7.65
C ARG A 8 -6.76 -11.53 -8.30
N ARG A 9 -7.92 -11.80 -8.92
CA ARG A 9 -8.75 -10.77 -9.54
C ARG A 9 -9.39 -9.87 -8.49
N GLU A 10 -9.98 -10.46 -7.46
CA GLU A 10 -10.60 -9.71 -6.35
C GLU A 10 -9.59 -8.84 -5.62
N THR A 11 -8.41 -9.38 -5.29
CA THR A 11 -7.32 -8.63 -4.67
C THR A 11 -6.81 -7.50 -5.57
N ARG A 12 -6.68 -7.72 -6.88
CA ARG A 12 -6.25 -6.67 -7.80
C ARG A 12 -7.25 -5.51 -7.80
N SER A 13 -8.55 -5.79 -7.96
CA SER A 13 -9.58 -4.75 -7.95
C SER A 13 -9.64 -4.01 -6.60
N TRP A 14 -9.44 -4.72 -5.49
CA TRP A 14 -9.36 -4.10 -4.17
C TRP A 14 -8.13 -3.19 -4.03
N LEU A 15 -6.96 -3.62 -4.50
CA LEU A 15 -5.73 -2.81 -4.50
C LEU A 15 -5.85 -1.59 -5.42
N GLU A 16 -6.57 -1.70 -6.54
CA GLU A 16 -6.82 -0.57 -7.44
C GLU A 16 -7.70 0.50 -6.79
N ALA A 17 -8.71 0.09 -6.02
CA ALA A 17 -9.63 0.99 -5.34
C ALA A 17 -9.05 1.58 -4.04
N ASN A 18 -8.16 0.87 -3.35
CA ASN A 18 -7.71 1.25 -2.01
C ASN A 18 -6.24 1.68 -1.93
N CYS A 19 -5.36 1.19 -2.81
CA CYS A 19 -3.94 1.51 -2.75
C CYS A 19 -3.62 2.71 -3.65
N PRO A 20 -3.10 3.82 -3.09
CA PRO A 20 -2.67 4.98 -3.88
C PRO A 20 -1.63 4.59 -4.94
N PRO A 21 -1.66 5.16 -6.15
CA PRO A 21 -0.70 4.85 -7.22
C PRO A 21 0.75 5.17 -6.83
N GLU A 22 0.95 6.15 -5.93
CA GLU A 22 2.27 6.50 -5.40
C GLU A 22 2.82 5.44 -4.44
N MET A 23 1.95 4.72 -3.72
CA MET A 23 2.32 3.63 -2.81
C MET A 23 2.47 2.28 -3.53
N ARG A 24 2.05 2.19 -4.81
CA ARG A 24 2.20 0.99 -5.66
C ARG A 24 3.58 0.87 -6.30
N ARG A 25 4.51 1.77 -5.94
CA ARG A 25 5.89 1.76 -6.44
C ARG A 25 6.73 0.76 -5.63
N PRO A 26 7.71 0.08 -6.26
CA PRO A 26 8.67 -0.70 -5.51
C PRO A 26 9.41 0.20 -4.51
N MET A 27 9.59 -0.28 -3.29
CA MET A 27 10.37 0.42 -2.27
C MET A 27 11.80 0.57 -2.75
N THR A 28 12.28 1.81 -2.82
CA THR A 28 13.62 2.14 -3.27
C THR A 28 14.57 2.38 -2.11
N SER A 29 14.05 2.75 -0.94
CA SER A 29 14.84 2.98 0.27
C SER A 29 14.02 2.67 1.52
N GLU A 30 14.69 2.51 2.66
CA GLU A 30 14.03 2.25 3.95
C GLU A 30 13.09 3.39 4.35
N GLU A 31 13.33 4.60 3.82
CA GLU A 31 12.51 5.81 4.01
C GLU A 31 11.14 5.75 3.29
N ASP A 32 10.99 4.87 2.29
CA ASP A 32 9.70 4.58 1.65
C ASP A 32 8.81 3.72 2.56
N THR A 33 9.41 3.00 3.51
CA THR A 33 8.69 2.14 4.45
C THR A 33 8.31 2.91 5.69
N PHE A 34 7.01 3.15 5.85
CA PHE A 34 6.49 3.67 7.10
C PHE A 34 6.37 2.55 8.13
N TRP A 35 7.30 2.52 9.08
CA TRP A 35 7.37 1.46 10.09
C TRP A 35 6.38 1.62 11.26
N GLY A 36 5.79 2.80 11.44
CA GLY A 36 5.01 3.09 12.65
C GLY A 36 5.90 3.18 13.91
N GLY A 37 5.58 4.08 14.83
CA GLY A 37 6.49 4.41 15.94
C GLY A 37 6.08 5.65 16.71
N ARG A 38 6.82 5.98 17.78
CA ARG A 38 6.44 7.03 18.74
C ARG A 38 6.68 8.47 18.24
N ASN A 39 7.47 8.64 17.16
CA ASN A 39 7.78 9.93 16.51
C ASN A 39 7.86 9.78 14.98
N THR A 40 6.97 9.02 14.36
CA THR A 40 7.03 8.85 12.91
C THR A 40 6.59 10.10 12.19
N ARG A 41 7.26 10.42 11.08
CA ARG A 41 6.76 11.37 10.09
C ARG A 41 6.36 10.57 8.86
N PHE A 42 5.21 10.89 8.31
CA PHE A 42 4.85 10.40 6.99
C PHE A 42 5.72 11.12 5.96
N SER A 43 6.38 10.36 5.11
CA SER A 43 7.19 10.89 4.01
C SER A 43 6.31 11.59 2.97
N SER A 44 5.06 11.13 2.82
CA SER A 44 4.10 11.69 1.86
C SER A 44 2.66 11.57 2.37
N GLU A 45 1.77 12.48 1.94
CA GLU A 45 0.34 12.42 2.25
C GLU A 45 -0.35 11.10 1.82
N PRO A 46 -0.04 10.51 0.64
CA PRO A 46 -0.52 9.17 0.27
C PRO A 46 -0.09 8.07 1.24
N GLN A 47 1.09 8.19 1.86
CA GLN A 47 1.58 7.21 2.85
C GLN A 47 0.78 7.30 4.14
N ARG A 48 0.40 8.51 4.56
CA ARG A 48 -0.53 8.72 5.68
C ARG A 48 -1.90 8.12 5.39
N VAL A 49 -2.49 8.47 4.25
CA VAL A 49 -3.83 7.97 3.85
C VAL A 49 -3.83 6.44 3.71
N TRP A 50 -2.75 5.85 3.22
CA TRP A 50 -2.61 4.39 3.14
C TRP A 50 -2.48 3.74 4.52
N PHE A 51 -1.80 4.38 5.46
CA PHE A 51 -1.63 3.83 6.81
C PHE A 51 -2.85 4.02 7.72
N GLU A 52 -3.65 5.08 7.50
CA GLU A 52 -4.85 5.37 8.28
C GLU A 52 -6.13 4.69 7.76
N ARG A 53 -6.07 4.01 6.60
CA ARG A 53 -7.17 3.24 6.02
C ARG A 53 -7.08 1.76 6.38
#